data_AF-A0A4Z0QCM4-F1
#
_entry.id   AF-A0A4Z0QCM4-F1
#
_cell.length_a   1.000
_cell.length_b   1.000
_cell.length_c   1.000
_cell.angle_alpha   90.00
_cell.angle_beta   90.00
_cell.angle_gamma   90.00
#
_symmetry.space_group_name_H-M   'P 1'
#
loop_
_entity.id
_entity.type
_entity.pdbx_description
1 polymer ?
#
loop_
_entity_poly.entity_id
_entity_poly.type
_entity_poly.pdbx_seq_one_letter_code
_entity_poly.pdbx_strand_id
1 'polypeptide(L)' 'LELTGEHLHLAVSDPYGAMLGGHMMPGCTVRTTLELVIGELPALTFSRQPCAISGYDELHISSR' A
#
# COMPACT_ATOMS: atom_id res chain seq x y z
N LEU A 1 -5.43 12.72 7.01
CA LEU A 1 -5.08 11.35 6.60
C LEU A 1 -6.36 10.54 6.60
N GLU A 2 -6.79 10.14 5.41
CA GLU A 2 -7.90 9.21 5.24
C GLU A 2 -7.44 7.86 5.83
N LEU A 3 -8.14 7.36 6.85
CA LEU A 3 -7.74 6.18 7.65
C LEU A 3 -8.32 4.88 7.09
N THR A 4 -9.04 4.91 5.97
CA THR A 4 -9.95 3.81 5.58
C THR A 4 -9.49 2.94 4.42
N GLY A 5 -8.27 3.15 3.87
CA GLY A 5 -7.71 2.18 2.91
C GLY A 5 -6.32 2.46 2.36
N GLU A 6 -5.67 1.38 1.92
CA GLU A 6 -4.31 1.35 1.40
C GLU A 6 -4.16 0.40 0.18
N HIS A 7 -3.03 0.47 -0.52
CA HIS A 7 -2.57 -0.54 -1.48
C HIS A 7 -1.06 -0.69 -1.38
N LEU A 8 -0.57 -1.67 -0.64
CA LEU A 8 0.87 -1.84 -0.42
C LEU A 8 1.34 -3.17 -0.99
N HIS A 9 2.40 -3.13 -1.79
CA HIS A 9 3.11 -4.31 -2.26
C HIS A 9 4.51 -4.33 -1.64
N LEU A 10 5.05 -5.53 -1.44
CA LEU A 10 6.35 -5.75 -0.82
C LEU A 10 7.17 -6.75 -1.65
N ALA A 11 8.49 -6.54 -1.69
CA ALA A 11 9.47 -7.51 -2.15
C ALA A 11 10.51 -7.73 -1.04
N VAL A 12 10.81 -8.99 -0.74
CA VAL A 12 11.76 -9.39 0.31
C VAL A 12 12.76 -10.39 -0.22
N SER A 13 13.96 -10.43 0.37
CA SER A 13 15.00 -11.42 0.05
C SER A 13 15.32 -12.29 1.25
N ASP A 14 15.69 -13.54 0.98
CA ASP A 14 16.23 -14.49 1.95
C ASP A 14 17.78 -14.39 2.04
N PRO A 15 18.44 -15.15 2.94
CA PRO A 15 19.90 -15.12 3.08
C PRO A 15 20.70 -15.56 1.83
N TYR A 16 20.06 -16.18 0.84
CA TYR A 16 20.69 -16.64 -0.40
C TYR A 16 20.40 -15.70 -1.58
N GLY A 17 19.67 -14.60 -1.34
CA GLY A 17 19.29 -13.64 -2.36
C GLY A 17 18.07 -14.06 -3.19
N ALA A 18 17.39 -15.16 -2.84
CA ALA A 18 16.13 -15.50 -3.47
C ALA A 18 15.06 -14.50 -3.04
N MET A 19 14.23 -14.06 -3.99
CA MET A 19 13.20 -13.04 -3.76
C MET A 19 11.80 -13.64 -3.72
N LEU A 20 10.97 -13.07 -2.84
CA LEU A 20 9.51 -13.25 -2.84
C LEU A 20 8.84 -11.88 -2.92
N GLY A 21 7.71 -11.79 -3.60
CA GLY A 21 6.97 -10.54 -3.74
C GLY A 21 5.47 -10.74 -3.93
N GLY A 22 4.70 -9.72 -3.54
CA GLY A 22 3.25 -9.75 -3.64
C GLY A 22 2.56 -8.62 -2.88
N HIS A 23 1.25 -8.79 -2.69
CA HIS A 23 0.43 -7.89 -1.89
C HIS A 23 0.80 -8.01 -0.40
N MET A 24 1.05 -6.89 0.25
CA MET A 24 1.44 -6.87 1.66
C MET A 24 0.21 -7.07 2.54
N MET A 25 0.24 -8.09 3.39
CA MET A 25 -0.77 -8.35 4.40
C MET A 25 -0.28 -7.91 5.78
N PRO A 26 -1.19 -7.70 6.76
CA PRO A 26 -0.80 -7.53 8.14
C PRO A 26 0.07 -8.71 8.63
N GLY A 27 1.10 -8.42 9.43
CA GLY A 27 1.99 -9.42 10.03
C GLY A 27 3.47 -9.28 9.69
N CYS A 28 3.85 -8.35 8.81
CA CYS A 28 5.25 -8.02 8.57
C CYS A 28 5.86 -7.34 9.81
N THR A 29 6.79 -8.01 10.49
CA THR A 29 7.50 -7.47 11.67
C THR A 29 8.88 -6.97 11.29
N VAL A 30 9.25 -5.79 11.79
CA VAL A 30 10.58 -5.23 11.60
C VAL A 30 11.60 -6.04 12.38
N ARG A 31 12.66 -6.51 11.71
CA ARG A 31 13.74 -7.27 12.36
C ARG A 31 14.79 -6.37 13.01
N THR A 32 15.28 -5.35 12.28
CA THR A 32 16.31 -4.41 12.76
C THR A 32 15.85 -2.97 12.58
N THR A 33 15.56 -2.56 11.35
CA THR A 33 15.04 -1.24 10.99
C THR A 33 14.08 -1.35 9.81
N LEU A 34 13.18 -0.39 9.70
CA LEU A 34 12.37 -0.13 8.51
C LEU A 34 12.39 1.38 8.30
N GLU A 35 13.24 1.83 7.39
CA GLU A 35 13.40 3.24 7.05
C GLU A 35 12.38 3.61 5.98
N LEU A 36 11.54 4.61 6.25
CA LEU A 36 10.41 4.99 5.40
C LEU A 36 10.45 6.48 5.08
N VAL A 37 10.09 6.80 3.83
CA VAL A 37 9.76 8.16 3.40
C VAL A 37 8.34 8.12 2.84
N ILE A 38 7.44 8.93 3.41
CA ILE A 38 6.03 8.98 3.02
C ILE A 38 5.74 10.34 2.41
N GLY A 39 5.30 10.36 1.16
CA GLY A 39 4.83 11.57 0.48
C GLY A 39 3.34 11.77 0.67
N GLU A 40 2.93 13.01 0.95
CA GLU A 40 1.53 13.42 0.94
C GLU A 40 1.27 14.37 -0.24
N LEU A 41 0.11 14.26 -0.88
CA LEU A 41 -0.39 15.22 -1.87
C LEU A 41 -1.50 16.07 -1.23
N PRO A 42 -1.20 17.27 -0.69
CA PRO A 42 -2.12 17.97 0.21
C PRO A 42 -3.41 18.47 -0.45
N ALA A 43 -3.38 18.68 -1.77
CA ALA A 43 -4.51 19.15 -2.56
C ALA A 43 -5.47 18.03 -2.97
N LEU A 44 -5.12 16.77 -2.73
CA LEU A 44 -5.90 15.62 -3.17
C LEU A 44 -6.45 14.82 -1.98
N THR A 45 -7.55 14.12 -2.23
CA THR A 45 -8.11 13.09 -1.36
C THR A 45 -8.13 11.78 -2.13
N PHE A 46 -7.57 10.73 -1.51
CA PHE A 46 -7.66 9.36 -2.00
C PHE A 46 -8.72 8.62 -1.19
N SER A 47 -9.55 7.83 -1.87
CA SER A 47 -10.54 6.94 -1.27
C SER A 47 -10.62 5.64 -2.07
N ARG A 48 -11.36 4.66 -1.55
CA ARG A 48 -11.68 3.42 -2.25
C ARG A 48 -13.16 3.41 -2.60
N GLN A 49 -13.49 3.20 -3.87
CA GLN A 49 -14.87 3.23 -4.37
C GLN A 49 -15.19 1.97 -5.17
N PRO A 50 -16.42 1.43 -5.09
CA PRO A 50 -16.80 0.22 -5.83
C PRO A 50 -16.61 0.39 -7.34
N CYS A 51 -15.85 -0.51 -7.95
CA CYS A 51 -15.66 -0.56 -9.40
C CYS A 51 -16.43 -1.74 -10.01
N ALA A 52 -17.40 -1.45 -10.87
CA ALA A 52 -18.22 -2.48 -11.52
C ALA A 52 -17.42 -3.37 -12.50
N ILE A 53 -16.24 -2.93 -12.95
CA ILE A 53 -15.40 -3.66 -13.90
C ILE A 53 -14.52 -4.67 -13.19
N SER A 54 -13.86 -4.26 -12.09
CA SER A 54 -12.94 -5.15 -11.36
C SER A 54 -13.65 -5.97 -10.29
N GLY A 55 -14.78 -5.49 -9.77
CA GLY A 55 -15.50 -6.13 -8.66
C GLY A 55 -14.93 -5.82 -7.28
N TYR A 56 -13.97 -4.89 -7.18
CA TYR A 56 -13.32 -4.47 -5.93
C TYR A 56 -13.52 -2.97 -5.69
N ASP A 57 -13.19 -2.51 -4.47
CA ASP A 57 -13.07 -1.09 -4.17
C ASP A 57 -11.72 -0.56 -4.69
N GLU A 58 -11.79 0.27 -5.73
CA GLU A 58 -10.62 0.77 -6.44
C GLU A 58 -10.24 2.18 -6.01
N LEU A 59 -9.00 2.58 -6.33
CA LEU A 59 -8.53 3.93 -6.05
C LEU A 59 -9.40 4.98 -6.77
N HIS A 60 -9.98 5.88 -5.98
CA HIS A 60 -10.65 7.08 -6.45
C HIS A 60 -9.92 8.33 -5.95
N ILE A 61 -9.73 9.30 -6.84
CA ILE A 61 -8.95 10.52 -6.59
C ILE A 61 -9.87 11.72 -6.79
N SER A 62 -9.93 12.61 -5.80
CA SER A 62 -10.69 13.86 -5.84
C SER A 62 -9.85 15.04 -5.31
N SER A 63 -10.31 16.27 -5.54
CA SER A 63 -9.81 17.42 -4.77
C SER A 63 -10.13 17.21 -3.29
N ARG A 64 -9.21 17.64 -2.41
CA ARG A 64 -9.53 17.86 -1.00
C ARG A 64 -10.44 19.08 -0.84
#